data_AF-A0AAW9SGN9-F1
#
_entry.id   AF-A0AAW9SGN9-F1
#
_cell.length_a   1.000
_cell.length_b   1.000
_cell.length_c   1.000
_cell.angle_alpha   90.00
_cell.angle_beta   90.00
_cell.angle_gamma   90.00
#
_symmetry.space_group_name_H-M   'P 1'
#
loop_
_entity.id
_entity.type
_entity.pdbx_description
1 polymer ?
#
loop_
_entity_poly.entity_id
_entity_poly.type
_entity_poly.pdbx_seq_one_letter_code
_entity_poly.pdbx_strand_id
1 'polypeptide(L)' 'MNIDYFEINEQSPAFIIAELSANHNQDIRIAIDTIKAAKLAGADAIKFQTYTPDTLTIDCDN' A
#
# COMPACT_ATOMS: atom_id res chain seq x y z
N MET A 1 18.36 -6.46 2.51
CA MET A 1 17.03 -7.11 2.49
C MET A 1 16.58 -7.17 1.04
N ASN A 2 15.94 -8.25 0.62
CA ASN A 2 15.41 -8.34 -0.74
C ASN A 2 13.88 -8.36 -0.69
N ILE A 3 13.26 -7.51 -1.52
CA ILE A 3 11.82 -7.56 -1.80
C ILE A 3 11.68 -7.79 -3.30
N ASP A 4 11.33 -9.03 -3.67
CA ASP A 4 11.30 -9.45 -5.07
C ASP A 4 12.64 -9.14 -5.77
N TYR A 5 12.64 -8.30 -6.81
CA TYR A 5 13.85 -7.89 -7.56
C TYR A 5 14.59 -6.68 -6.97
N PHE A 6 14.12 -6.12 -5.84
CA PHE A 6 14.73 -4.96 -5.20
C PHE A 6 15.67 -5.39 -4.08
N GLU A 7 16.95 -5.07 -4.25
CA GLU A 7 17.94 -5.13 -3.17
C GLU A 7 17.93 -3.82 -2.37
N ILE A 8 17.73 -3.95 -1.05
CA ILE A 8 17.70 -2.83 -0.10
C ILE A 8 18.86 -2.98 0.87
N ASN A 9 19.85 -2.10 0.75
CA ASN A 9 21.06 -2.03 1.57
C ASN A 9 21.53 -0.56 1.71
N GLU A 10 22.69 -0.32 2.32
CA GLU A 10 23.21 1.04 2.53
C GLU A 10 23.61 1.76 1.24
N GLN A 11 23.83 1.03 0.15
CA GLN A 11 24.22 1.56 -1.17
C GLN A 11 23.05 1.71 -2.14
N SER A 12 21.92 1.06 -1.90
CA SER A 12 20.73 1.12 -2.76
C SER A 12 20.01 2.48 -2.63
N PRO A 13 19.33 2.96 -3.69
CA PRO A 13 18.42 4.09 -3.56
C PRO A 13 17.28 3.76 -2.56
N ALA A 14 16.61 4.79 -2.06
CA ALA A 14 15.46 4.60 -1.19
C ALA A 14 14.36 3.80 -1.91
N PHE A 15 13.86 2.74 -1.27
CA PHE A 15 12.73 1.96 -1.77
C PHE A 15 11.41 2.64 -1.39
N ILE A 16 10.66 3.09 -2.39
CA ILE A 16 9.47 3.94 -2.20
C ILE A 16 8.21 3.09 -2.27
N ILE A 17 7.47 3.05 -1.16
CA ILE A 17 6.17 2.38 -1.06
C ILE A 17 5.07 3.45 -1.07
N ALA A 18 4.21 3.42 -2.08
CA ALA A 18 2.98 4.20 -2.08
C ALA A 18 1.92 3.52 -1.20
N GLU A 19 1.54 4.17 -0.09
CA GLU A 19 0.50 3.66 0.81
C GLU A 19 -0.88 4.07 0.29
N LEU A 20 -1.68 3.07 -0.12
CA LEU A 20 -3.07 3.27 -0.54
C LEU A 20 -4.05 3.00 0.60
N SER A 21 -3.80 1.97 1.42
CA SER A 21 -4.68 1.61 2.55
C SER A 21 -6.14 1.41 2.07
N ALA A 22 -7.11 2.03 2.75
CA ALA A 22 -8.53 2.04 2.42
C ALA A 22 -8.96 3.26 1.58
N ASN A 23 -8.02 4.05 1.05
CA ASN A 23 -8.33 5.29 0.29
C ASN A 23 -9.04 5.02 -1.06
N HIS A 24 -9.14 3.76 -1.48
CA HIS A 24 -9.95 3.37 -2.64
C HIS A 24 -11.46 3.30 -2.33
N ASN A 25 -11.85 3.41 -1.05
CA ASN A 25 -13.26 3.44 -0.61
C ASN A 25 -14.11 2.29 -1.18
N GLN A 26 -13.54 1.09 -1.23
CA GLN A 26 -14.15 -0.13 -1.81
C GLN A 26 -14.49 -0.04 -3.33
N ASP A 27 -14.08 1.02 -4.05
CA ASP A 27 -14.20 1.10 -5.50
C ASP A 27 -12.90 0.58 -6.17
N ILE A 28 -13.03 -0.54 -6.89
CA ILE A 28 -11.92 -1.17 -7.60
C ILE A 28 -11.31 -0.27 -8.68
N ARG A 29 -12.09 0.62 -9.31
CA ARG A 29 -11.58 1.54 -10.33
C ARG A 29 -10.67 2.58 -9.71
N ILE A 30 -11.06 3.14 -8.56
CA ILE A 30 -10.20 4.06 -7.80
C ILE A 30 -8.91 3.36 -7.39
N ALA A 31 -8.98 2.09 -6.95
CA ALA A 31 -7.79 1.31 -6.62
C ALA A 31 -6.85 1.16 -7.83
N ILE A 32 -7.39 0.74 -8.98
CA ILE A 32 -6.63 0.56 -10.22
C ILE A 32 -5.99 1.87 -10.70
N ASP A 33 -6.74 2.97 -10.69
CA ASP A 33 -6.24 4.25 -11.16
C ASP A 33 -5.18 4.83 -10.21
N THR A 34 -5.33 4.61 -8.90
CA THR A 34 -4.31 4.97 -7.91
C THR A 34 -3.04 4.13 -8.09
N ILE A 35 -3.14 2.83 -8.40
CA ILE A 35 -1.97 1.99 -8.71
C ILE A 35 -1.20 2.54 -9.91
N LYS A 36 -1.90 2.89 -10.99
CA LYS A 36 -1.28 3.48 -12.17
C LYS A 36 -0.61 4.80 -11.85
N ALA A 37 -1.27 5.67 -11.09
CA ALA A 37 -0.72 6.97 -10.68
C ALA A 37 0.52 6.80 -9.80
N ALA A 38 0.51 5.89 -8.84
CA ALA A 38 1.66 5.57 -8.00
C ALA A 38 2.86 5.08 -8.84
N LYS A 39 2.62 4.20 -9.81
CA LYS A 39 3.68 3.75 -10.72
C LYS A 39 4.24 4.88 -11.59
N LEU A 40 3.36 5.74 -12.13
CA LEU A 40 3.76 6.91 -12.93
C LEU A 40 4.57 7.92 -12.10
N ALA A 41 4.27 8.05 -10.80
CA ALA A 41 5.02 8.89 -9.87
C ALA A 41 6.39 8.31 -9.47
N GLY A 42 6.70 7.07 -9.86
CA GLY A 42 7.98 6.42 -9.57
C GLY A 42 8.00 5.58 -8.29
N ALA A 43 6.84 5.19 -7.74
CA ALA A 43 6.82 4.24 -6.63
C ALA A 43 7.31 2.85 -7.07
N ASP A 44 8.06 2.20 -6.20
CA ASP A 44 8.60 0.85 -6.40
C ASP A 44 7.57 -0.22 -6.06
N ALA A 45 6.75 0.04 -5.03
CA ALA A 45 5.65 -0.82 -4.61
C ALA A 45 4.42 -0.01 -4.19
N ILE A 46 3.29 -0.71 -4.14
CA ILE A 46 2.06 -0.19 -3.53
C ILE A 46 1.66 -1.10 -2.37
N LYS A 47 1.11 -0.51 -1.32
CA LYS A 47 0.65 -1.25 -0.14
C LYS A 47 -0.84 -1.04 0.11
N PHE A 48 -1.51 -2.16 0.39
CA PHE A 48 -2.93 -2.24 0.77
C PHE A 48 -3.07 -2.68 2.22
N GLN A 49 -4.21 -2.36 2.82
CA GLN A 49 -4.63 -2.95 4.09
C GLN A 49 -5.72 -3.99 3.81
N THR A 50 -5.64 -5.15 4.45
CA THR A 50 -6.55 -6.29 4.24
C THR A 50 -7.40 -6.61 5.47
N TYR A 51 -7.47 -5.69 6.42
CA TYR A 51 -8.24 -5.85 7.65
C TYR A 51 -9.73 -5.60 7.40
N THR A 52 -10.57 -6.35 8.10
CA THR A 52 -11.98 -5.99 8.27
C THR A 52 -12.13 -5.13 9.53
N PRO A 53 -13.21 -4.33 9.66
CA PRO A 53 -13.48 -3.59 10.89
C PRO A 53 -13.36 -4.47 12.13
N ASP A 54 -13.96 -5.66 12.12
CA ASP A 54 -13.94 -6.63 13.23
C ASP A 54 -12.53 -7.10 13.63
N THR A 55 -11.55 -7.03 12.73
CA THR A 55 -10.15 -7.40 13.02
C THR A 55 -9.31 -6.24 13.56
N LEU A 56 -9.82 -5.01 13.48
CA LEU A 56 -9.10 -3.79 13.84
C LEU A 56 -9.72 -3.07 15.04
N THR A 57 -11.03 -3.20 15.23
CA THR A 57 -11.78 -2.51 16.28
C THR A 57 -12.07 -3.42 17.47
N ILE A 58 -12.18 -2.83 18.65
CA ILE A 58 -12.70 -3.51 19.85
C ILE A 58 -14.22 -3.38 19.82
N ASP A 59 -14.92 -4.49 20.03
CA ASP A 59 -16.36 -4.50 20.21
C ASP A 59 -16.73 -3.75 21.50
N CYS A 60 -17.44 -2.64 21.37
CA CYS A 60 -17.70 -1.70 22.45
C CYS A 60 -19.09 -1.09 22.31
N ASP A 61 -20.01 -1.59 23.14
CA ASP A 61 -21.29 -0.96 23.40
C ASP A 61 -21.10 0.00 24.58
N ASN A 62 -21.04 1.31 24.30
CA ASN A 62 -20.95 2.34 25.34
C ASN A 62 -22.11 2.28 26.33
#